data_AF-K1Y2V5-F1
#
_entry.id   AF-K1Y2V5-F1
#
_cell.length_a   1.000
_cell.length_b   1.000
_cell.length_c   1.000
_cell.angle_alpha   90.00
_cell.angle_beta   90.00
_cell.angle_gamma   90.00
#
_symmetry.space_group_name_H-M   'P 1'
#
loop_
_entity.id
_entity.type
_entity.pdbx_description
1 polymer ?
#
loop_
_entity_poly.entity_id
_entity_poly.type
_entity_poly.pdbx_seq_one_letter_code
_entity_poly.pdbx_strand_id
1 'polypeptide(L)'
;MKIDGSTKRQHIIVFQQNGSGQPKIDGLRKYGSELFELEVVNIDEELPPVLDNTGEYLPREISCDLVLDFLRHGDLTTDLAALCEKNDIPLIASGKKITGKGLFAPPT
;
A
#
# COMPACT_ATOMS: atom_id res chain seq x y z
N MET A 1 19.15 29.32 -3.39
CA MET A 1 18.00 28.43 -3.59
C MET A 1 17.19 28.47 -2.31
N LYS A 2 16.02 29.12 -2.32
CA LYS A 2 15.16 29.21 -1.13
C LYS A 2 14.35 27.91 -1.05
N ILE A 3 14.54 27.17 0.03
CA ILE A 3 13.71 26.00 0.34
C ILE A 3 12.44 26.58 0.95
N ASP A 4 11.35 26.54 0.19
CA ASP A 4 10.04 26.99 0.66
C ASP A 4 9.56 26.07 1.80
N GLY A 5 9.12 26.69 2.89
CA GLY A 5 8.91 26.09 4.21
C GLY A 5 7.54 25.48 4.43
N SER A 6 6.97 24.83 3.41
CA SER A 6 5.83 23.93 3.57
C SER A 6 6.23 22.56 3.01
N THR A 7 6.97 21.79 3.80
CA THR A 7 7.23 20.39 3.47
C THR A 7 5.91 19.63 3.63
N LYS A 8 5.18 19.48 2.53
CA LYS A 8 4.04 18.55 2.45
C LYS A 8 4.56 17.19 2.92
N ARG A 9 4.01 16.69 4.03
CA ARG A 9 4.37 15.36 4.54
C ARG A 9 3.98 14.34 3.48
N GLN A 10 4.85 13.35 3.26
CA GLN A 10 4.55 12.26 2.35
C GLN A 10 3.30 11.53 2.85
N HIS A 11 2.35 11.26 1.97
CA HIS A 11 1.16 10.46 2.29
C HIS A 11 1.41 9.00 1.89
N ILE A 12 1.40 8.09 2.88
CA ILE A 12 1.59 6.66 2.70
C ILE A 12 0.29 5.95 3.05
N ILE A 13 -0.22 5.12 2.12
CA ILE A 13 -1.38 4.26 2.37
C ILE A 13 -0.89 2.82 2.54
N VAL A 14 -1.36 2.17 3.58
CA VAL A 14 -1.10 0.75 3.85
C VAL A 14 -2.36 -0.06 3.64
N PHE A 15 -2.30 -1.06 2.75
CA PHE A 15 -3.35 -2.06 2.62
C PHE A 15 -2.94 -3.31 3.39
N GLN A 16 -3.79 -3.77 4.31
CA GLN A 16 -3.57 -5.01 5.04
C GLN A 16 -4.84 -5.86 5.17
N GLN A 17 -4.64 -7.13 5.48
CA GLN A 17 -5.72 -8.10 5.70
C GLN A 17 -5.48 -8.80 7.04
N ASN A 18 -6.43 -8.72 7.97
CA ASN A 18 -6.36 -9.37 9.27
C ASN A 18 -5.08 -9.03 10.06
N GLY A 19 -4.71 -7.74 10.05
CA GLY A 19 -3.52 -7.25 10.77
C GLY A 19 -2.18 -7.77 10.22
N SER A 20 -2.14 -8.30 8.99
CA SER A 20 -0.93 -8.86 8.38
C SER A 20 0.28 -7.91 8.35
N GLY A 21 0.03 -6.61 8.30
CA GLY A 21 1.05 -5.55 8.28
C GLY A 21 1.35 -4.96 9.67
N GLN A 22 0.66 -5.38 10.72
CA GLN A 22 0.66 -4.68 12.01
C GLN A 22 2.06 -4.43 12.60
N PRO A 23 2.99 -5.41 12.64
CA PRO A 23 4.34 -5.16 13.17
C PRO A 23 5.11 -4.08 12.40
N LYS A 24 4.88 -3.96 11.09
CA LYS A 24 5.51 -2.94 10.24
C LYS A 24 4.82 -1.58 10.41
N ILE A 25 3.49 -1.55 10.50
CA ILE A 25 2.71 -0.34 10.80
C ILE A 25 3.14 0.25 12.15
N ASP A 26 3.29 -0.59 13.19
CA ASP A 26 3.73 -0.16 14.51
C ASP A 26 5.15 0.42 14.47
N GLY A 27 6.05 -0.21 13.69
CA GLY A 27 7.39 0.32 13.43
C GLY A 27 7.36 1.68 12.73
N LEU A 28 6.56 1.82 11.67
CA LEU A 28 6.39 3.07 10.93
C LEU A 28 5.86 4.19 11.85
N ARG A 29 4.86 3.91 12.67
CA ARG A 29 4.32 4.87 13.64
C ARG A 29 5.34 5.24 14.71
N LYS A 30 6.06 4.27 15.25
CA LYS A 30 7.04 4.49 16.32
C LYS A 30 8.25 5.29 15.87
N TYR A 31 8.74 5.06 14.65
CA TYR A 31 10.01 5.63 14.18
C TYR A 31 9.87 6.71 13.10
N GLY A 32 8.67 6.90 12.52
CA GLY A 32 8.45 7.78 11.37
C GLY A 32 7.28 8.76 11.48
N SER A 33 6.64 8.89 12.65
CA SER A 33 5.43 9.73 12.83
C SER A 33 5.56 11.18 12.36
N GLU A 34 6.77 11.75 12.43
CA GLU A 34 7.05 13.12 12.03
C GLU A 34 7.45 13.26 10.54
N LEU A 35 7.70 12.13 9.86
CA LEU A 35 8.25 12.11 8.50
C LEU A 35 7.16 12.00 7.42
N PHE A 36 6.03 11.35 7.74
CA PHE A 36 4.94 11.06 6.81
C PHE A 36 3.59 10.95 7.52
N GLU A 37 2.53 11.04 6.73
CA GLU A 37 1.16 10.72 7.13
C GLU A 37 0.86 9.28 6.72
N LEU A 38 0.25 8.51 7.64
CA LEU A 38 0.00 7.09 7.45
C LEU A 38 -1.50 6.79 7.53
N GLU A 39 -2.08 6.40 6.40
CA GLU A 39 -3.42 5.85 6.32
C GLU A 39 -3.34 4.31 6.28
N VAL A 40 -4.27 3.63 6.96
CA VAL A 40 -4.33 2.16 6.98
C VAL A 40 -5.72 1.70 6.56
N VAL A 41 -5.77 0.94 5.47
CA VAL A 41 -6.97 0.29 4.95
C VAL A 41 -6.93 -1.18 5.34
N ASN A 42 -7.93 -1.63 6.11
CA ASN A 42 -8.07 -3.03 6.52
C ASN A 42 -9.16 -3.72 5.70
N ILE A 43 -8.86 -4.90 5.17
CA ILE A 43 -9.83 -5.82 4.59
C ILE A 43 -9.85 -7.05 5.50
N ASP A 44 -10.73 -7.05 6.50
CA ASP A 44 -10.73 -8.06 7.57
C ASP A 44 -11.81 -9.13 7.39
N GLU A 45 -12.57 -9.07 6.29
CA GLU A 45 -13.58 -10.08 5.99
C GLU A 45 -12.98 -11.38 5.46
N GLU A 46 -13.73 -12.47 5.62
CA GLU A 46 -13.39 -13.75 5.04
C GLU A 46 -13.72 -13.72 3.54
N LEU A 47 -12.67 -13.76 2.73
CA LEU A 47 -12.78 -13.70 1.28
C LEU A 47 -12.81 -15.12 0.69
N PRO A 48 -13.62 -15.39 -0.34
CA PRO A 48 -13.49 -16.62 -1.11
C PRO A 48 -12.09 -16.69 -1.74
N PRO A 49 -11.60 -17.88 -2.14
CA PRO A 49 -10.26 -18.05 -2.69
C PRO A 49 -10.02 -17.35 -4.03
N VAL A 50 -11.11 -16.95 -4.72
CA VAL A 50 -11.09 -16.22 -5.99
C VAL A 50 -12.16 -15.14 -5.90
N LEU A 51 -11.81 -13.93 -6.32
CA LEU A 51 -12.70 -12.78 -6.37
C LEU A 51 -13.03 -12.45 -7.82
N ASP A 52 -14.32 -12.49 -8.17
CA ASP A 52 -14.78 -12.06 -9.50
C ASP A 52 -14.68 -10.53 -9.67
N ASN A 53 -14.77 -9.78 -8.57
CA ASN A 53 -14.70 -8.32 -8.56
C ASN A 53 -13.98 -7.80 -7.29
N THR A 54 -12.74 -7.35 -7.45
CA THR A 54 -11.95 -6.75 -6.35
C THR A 54 -12.35 -5.32 -6.02
N GLY A 55 -13.11 -4.65 -6.89
CA GLY A 55 -13.53 -3.25 -6.74
C GLY A 55 -14.53 -3.01 -5.60
N GLU A 56 -15.03 -4.08 -4.97
CA GLU A 56 -15.80 -4.01 -3.73
C GLU A 56 -14.91 -3.75 -2.50
N TYR A 57 -13.62 -4.08 -2.61
CA TYR A 57 -12.65 -4.00 -1.51
C TYR A 57 -11.58 -2.93 -1.74
N LEU A 58 -11.24 -2.68 -3.00
CA LEU A 58 -10.26 -1.67 -3.38
C LEU A 58 -10.96 -0.35 -3.73
N PRO A 59 -10.35 0.80 -3.39
CA PRO A 59 -10.89 2.09 -3.78
C PRO A 59 -10.84 2.26 -5.30
N ARG A 60 -11.78 3.03 -5.86
CA ARG A 60 -11.80 3.33 -7.30
C ARG A 60 -10.64 4.22 -7.74
N GLU A 61 -10.18 5.08 -6.83
CA GLU A 61 -9.09 6.03 -7.04
C GLU A 61 -8.20 6.07 -5.79
N ILE A 62 -6.89 6.17 -5.98
CA ILE A 62 -5.91 6.30 -4.92
C ILE A 62 -5.13 7.59 -5.14
N SER A 63 -4.97 8.39 -4.10
CA SER A 63 -4.16 9.61 -4.12
C SER A 63 -3.20 9.61 -2.93
N CYS A 64 -2.02 9.04 -3.13
CA CYS A 64 -0.93 9.04 -2.16
C CYS A 64 0.42 9.04 -2.87
N ASP A 65 1.49 9.20 -2.09
CA ASP A 65 2.85 9.23 -2.62
C ASP A 65 3.51 7.84 -2.61
N LEU A 66 2.98 6.88 -1.82
CA LEU A 66 3.48 5.52 -1.71
C LEU A 66 2.39 4.57 -1.18
N VAL A 67 2.31 3.37 -1.75
CA VAL A 67 1.50 2.27 -1.22
C VAL A 67 2.36 1.16 -0.63
N LEU A 68 2.00 0.70 0.58
CA LEU A 68 2.54 -0.53 1.17
C LEU A 68 1.47 -1.62 1.12
N ASP A 69 1.79 -2.71 0.42
CA ASP A 69 0.89 -3.85 0.26
C ASP A 69 1.28 -5.00 1.20
N PHE A 70 0.41 -5.26 2.19
CA PHE A 70 0.44 -6.41 3.07
C PHE A 70 -0.78 -7.34 2.89
N LEU A 71 -1.54 -7.20 1.81
CA LEU A 71 -2.69 -8.07 1.52
C LEU A 71 -2.24 -9.52 1.36
N ARG A 72 -3.10 -10.49 1.67
CA ARG A 72 -2.77 -11.91 1.46
C ARG A 72 -3.43 -12.49 0.22
N HIS A 73 -4.61 -11.98 -0.13
CA HIS A 73 -5.35 -12.42 -1.31
C HIS A 73 -4.64 -12.06 -2.61
N GLY A 74 -4.48 -13.04 -3.51
CA GLY A 74 -3.79 -12.91 -4.81
C GLY A 74 -4.45 -11.89 -5.73
N ASP A 75 -5.77 -11.95 -5.86
CA ASP A 75 -6.52 -11.02 -6.73
C ASP A 75 -6.41 -9.58 -6.24
N LEU A 76 -6.57 -9.34 -4.94
CA LEU A 76 -6.47 -7.99 -4.37
C LEU A 76 -5.06 -7.39 -4.53
N THR A 77 -3.99 -8.17 -4.32
CA THR A 77 -2.62 -7.65 -4.51
C THR A 77 -2.33 -7.34 -5.97
N THR A 78 -2.85 -8.14 -6.89
CA THR A 78 -2.68 -7.95 -8.33
C THR A 78 -3.41 -6.70 -8.80
N ASP A 79 -4.67 -6.54 -8.41
CA ASP A 79 -5.48 -5.39 -8.82
C ASP A 79 -5.05 -4.10 -8.13
N LEU A 80 -4.58 -4.16 -6.88
CA LEU A 80 -3.95 -3.01 -6.21
C LEU A 80 -2.67 -2.57 -6.94
N ALA A 81 -1.83 -3.52 -7.38
CA ALA A 81 -0.64 -3.21 -8.16
C ALA A 81 -0.99 -2.56 -9.50
N ALA A 82 -1.99 -3.09 -10.22
CA ALA A 82 -2.48 -2.51 -11.46
C ALA A 82 -3.07 -1.10 -11.26
N LEU A 83 -3.80 -0.89 -10.17
CA LEU A 83 -4.33 0.42 -9.79
C LEU A 83 -3.20 1.43 -9.49
N CYS A 84 -2.15 1.01 -8.79
CA CYS A 84 -0.99 1.87 -8.52
C CYS A 84 -0.23 2.21 -9.80
N GLU A 85 0.02 1.22 -10.67
CA GLU A 85 0.69 1.43 -11.97
C GLU A 85 -0.09 2.42 -12.86
N LYS A 86 -1.43 2.29 -12.91
CA LYS A 86 -2.30 3.20 -13.67
C LYS A 86 -2.22 4.65 -13.17
N ASN A 87 -2.01 4.84 -11.87
CA ASN A 87 -1.95 6.17 -11.24
C ASN A 87 -0.52 6.69 -11.05
N ASP A 88 0.50 5.97 -11.57
CA ASP A 88 1.93 6.30 -11.40
C ASP A 88 2.35 6.42 -9.92
N ILE A 89 1.75 5.59 -9.05
CA ILE A 89 2.03 5.53 -7.62
C ILE A 89 2.99 4.37 -7.36
N PRO A 90 4.15 4.59 -6.69
CA PRO A 90 5.04 3.50 -6.34
C PRO A 90 4.38 2.58 -5.30
N LEU A 91 4.59 1.27 -5.45
CA LEU A 91 4.08 0.26 -4.54
C LEU A 91 5.20 -0.66 -4.04
N ILE A 92 5.23 -0.89 -2.74
CA ILE A 92 6.11 -1.88 -2.09
C ILE A 92 5.27 -3.05 -1.61
N ALA A 93 5.49 -4.21 -2.22
CA ALA A 93 4.83 -5.45 -1.87
C ALA A 93 5.75 -6.32 -1.01
N SER A 94 5.69 -6.15 0.30
CA SER A 94 6.63 -6.80 1.21
C SER A 94 6.47 -8.33 1.18
N GLY A 95 7.54 -9.03 0.80
CA GLY A 95 7.57 -10.50 0.79
C GLY A 95 6.85 -11.16 -0.39
N LYS A 96 6.39 -10.37 -1.38
CA LYS A 96 5.74 -10.90 -2.59
C LYS A 96 6.64 -10.74 -3.81
N LYS A 97 6.58 -11.71 -4.71
CA LYS A 97 7.24 -11.65 -6.03
C LYS A 97 6.24 -11.18 -7.07
N ILE A 98 5.92 -9.88 -7.06
CA ILE A 98 5.11 -9.25 -8.09
C ILE A 98 6.02 -8.49 -9.06
N THR A 99 5.72 -8.53 -10.35
CA THR A 99 6.52 -7.88 -11.41
C THR A 99 5.69 -6.83 -12.13
N GLY A 100 6.23 -5.62 -12.32
CA GLY A 100 5.55 -4.51 -12.97
C GLY A 100 6.35 -3.21 -12.85
N LYS A 101 5.98 -2.17 -13.62
CA LYS A 101 6.68 -0.87 -13.55
C LYS A 101 6.32 -0.18 -12.22
N GLY A 102 7.32 0.30 -11.49
CA GLY A 102 7.10 0.98 -10.19
C GLY A 102 6.78 0.04 -9.01
N LEU A 103 6.82 -1.29 -9.23
CA LEU A 103 6.71 -2.29 -8.18
C LEU A 103 8.09 -2.63 -7.63
N PHE A 104 8.27 -2.44 -6.32
CA PHE A 104 9.52 -2.77 -5.64
C PHE A 104 9.31 -3.98 -4.72
N ALA A 105 9.92 -5.11 -5.10
CA ALA A 105 10.07 -6.26 -4.22
C ALA A 105 11.42 -6.18 -3.48
N PRO A 106 11.47 -6.34 -2.15
CA PRO A 106 12.74 -6.43 -1.43
C PRO A 106 13.58 -7.61 -1.93
N PRO A 107 14.91 -7.49 -2.05
CA PRO A 107 15.78 -8.61 -2.42
C PRO A 107 15.70 -9.72 -1.36
N THR A 108 15.60 -10.98 -1.81
CA THR A 108 15.68 -12.21 -0.99
C THR A 108 17.04 -12.86 -1.10
#